data_AF-A0AAY5EHC7-F1
#
_entry.id   AF-A0AAY5EHC7-F1
#
_cell.length_a   1.000
_cell.length_b   1.000
_cell.length_c   1.000
_cell.angle_alpha   90.00
_cell.angle_beta   90.00
_cell.angle_gamma   90.00
#
_symmetry.space_group_name_H-M   'P 1'
#
loop_
_entity.id
_entity.type
_entity.pdbx_description
1 polymer ?
#
loop_
_entity_poly.entity_id
_entity_poly.type
_entity_poly.pdbx_seq_one_letter_code
_entity_poly.pdbx_strand_id
1 'polypeptide(L)' 'MSGADDGCIQFTRHAGDVLFNLNRLRSRHILTDVNILVGGQEFHAHKTVLMACR' A
#
# COMPACT_ATOMS: atom_id res chain seq x y z
N MET A 1 3.45 22.75 8.40
CA MET A 1 3.49 21.82 9.56
C MET A 1 4.69 20.90 9.39
N SER A 2 5.89 21.36 9.76
CA SER A 2 7.12 20.55 9.77
C SER A 2 7.27 19.93 11.15
N GLY A 3 6.64 18.77 11.35
CA GLY A 3 6.65 18.04 12.62
C GLY A 3 7.66 16.89 12.61
N ALA A 4 8.93 17.18 12.33
CA ALA A 4 10.01 16.27 12.70
C ALA A 4 10.72 16.93 13.89
N ASP A 5 10.20 16.58 15.08
CA ASP A 5 10.71 17.04 16.35
C ASP A 5 12.08 16.37 16.66
N ASP A 6 12.87 17.08 17.45
CA ASP A 6 14.29 16.91 17.73
C ASP A 6 14.70 15.44 17.99
N GLY A 7 15.56 14.86 17.12
CA GLY A 7 16.15 13.52 17.30
C GLY A 7 15.53 12.35 16.50
N CYS A 8 14.53 12.58 15.65
CA CYS A 8 13.92 11.50 14.84
C CYS A 8 14.78 11.10 13.62
N ILE A 9 14.98 9.79 13.39
CA ILE A 9 15.65 9.28 12.18
C ILE A 9 14.64 9.11 11.05
N GLN A 10 14.82 9.91 9.98
CA GLN A 10 14.01 9.77 8.77
C GLN A 10 14.59 8.69 7.84
N PHE A 11 13.82 7.62 7.62
CA PHE A 11 14.15 6.60 6.63
C PHE A 11 13.65 7.01 5.25
N THR A 12 14.55 7.52 4.40
CA THR A 12 14.21 8.10 3.09
C THR A 12 13.63 7.09 2.08
N ARG A 13 13.89 5.78 2.26
CA ARG A 13 13.38 4.73 1.37
C ARG A 13 12.20 3.92 1.93
N HIS A 14 11.86 4.12 3.22
CA HIS A 14 10.89 3.27 3.91
C HIS A 14 9.53 3.20 3.22
N ALA A 15 9.00 4.34 2.76
CA ALA A 15 7.72 4.37 2.04
C ALA A 15 7.76 3.53 0.75
N GLY A 16 8.87 3.59 0.00
CA GLY A 16 9.07 2.80 -1.21
C GLY A 16 9.14 1.30 -0.91
N ASP A 17 9.88 0.92 0.14
CA ASP A 17 10.01 -0.47 0.57
C ASP A 17 8.66 -1.06 1.06
N VAL A 18 7.87 -0.27 1.79
CA VAL A 18 6.53 -0.66 2.24
C VAL A 18 5.60 -0.88 1.05
N LEU A 19 5.54 0.06 0.10
CA LEU A 19 4.69 -0.07 -1.08
C LEU A 19 5.10 -1.26 -1.96
N PHE A 20 6.42 -1.47 -2.12
CA PHE A 20 6.96 -2.63 -2.84
C PHE A 20 6.49 -3.95 -2.22
N ASN A 21 6.53 -4.07 -0.89
CA ASN A 21 6.08 -5.27 -0.19
C ASN A 21 4.56 -5.46 -0.28
N LEU A 22 3.76 -4.40 -0.17
CA LEU A 22 2.30 -4.49 -0.36
C LEU A 22 1.96 -5.01 -1.77
N ASN A 23 2.70 -4.57 -2.80
CA ASN A 23 2.51 -5.09 -4.16
C ASN A 23 2.91 -6.58 -4.29
N ARG A 24 3.95 -7.04 -3.59
CA ARG A 24 4.31 -8.46 -3.52
C ARG A 24 3.23 -9.30 -2.84
N LEU A 25 2.62 -8.78 -1.77
CA LEU A 25 1.49 -9.45 -1.09
C LEU A 25 0.28 -9.54 -2.01
N ARG A 26 -0.06 -8.45 -2.71
CA ARG A 26 -1.17 -8.40 -3.68
C ARG A 26 -0.98 -9.42 -4.79
N SER A 27 0.23 -9.51 -5.36
CA SER A 27 0.56 -10.44 -6.45
C SER A 27 0.50 -11.91 -6.03
N ARG A 28 0.48 -12.19 -4.73
CA ARG A 28 0.35 -13.55 -4.14
C ARG A 28 -1.02 -13.77 -3.50
N HIS A 29 -1.96 -12.83 -3.64
CA HIS A 29 -3.27 -12.86 -3.01
C HIS A 29 -3.23 -12.99 -1.47
N ILE A 30 -2.18 -12.47 -0.84
CA ILE A 30 -2.02 -12.54 0.61
C ILE A 30 -2.69 -11.31 1.23
N LEU A 31 -3.64 -11.56 2.13
CA LEU A 31 -4.41 -10.55 2.87
C LEU A 31 -5.16 -9.56 1.96
N THR A 32 -5.38 -9.90 0.69
CA THR A 32 -6.28 -9.12 -0.16
C THR A 32 -7.71 -9.31 0.34
N ASP A 33 -8.36 -8.22 0.73
CA ASP A 33 -9.65 -8.20 1.42
C ASP A 33 -10.77 -7.61 0.56
N VAL A 34 -10.48 -7.31 -0.71
CA VAL A 34 -11.45 -6.88 -1.73
C VAL A 34 -11.09 -7.41 -3.11
N ASN A 35 -12.12 -7.79 -3.87
CA ASN A 35 -12.04 -8.06 -5.30
C ASN A 35 -12.89 -7.01 -6.03
N ILE A 36 -12.30 -6.33 -7.01
CA ILE A 36 -12.98 -5.34 -7.84
C ILE A 36 -13.25 -5.97 -9.20
N LEU A 37 -14.52 -5.98 -9.62
CA LEU A 37 -14.92 -6.45 -10.94
C LEU A 37 -15.03 -5.26 -11.90
N VAL A 38 -14.25 -5.26 -12.97
CA VAL A 38 -14.30 -4.22 -14.02
C VAL A 38 -14.34 -4.90 -15.39
N GLY A 39 -15.41 -4.70 -16.15
CA GLY A 39 -15.54 -5.27 -17.49
C GLY A 39 -15.45 -6.80 -17.55
N GLY A 40 -15.86 -7.50 -16.47
CA GLY A 40 -15.76 -8.96 -16.36
C GLY A 40 -14.41 -9.47 -15.85
N GLN A 41 -13.43 -8.60 -15.60
CA GLN A 41 -12.14 -8.97 -15.01
C GLN A 41 -12.11 -8.65 -13.51
N GLU A 42 -11.62 -9.60 -12.71
CA GLU A 42 -11.43 -9.42 -11.26
C GLU A 42 -10.02 -8.92 -10.92
N PHE A 43 -9.95 -7.99 -9.97
CA PHE A 43 -8.72 -7.43 -9.42
C PHE A 43 -8.71 -7.58 -7.90
N HIS A 44 -7.77 -8.38 -7.38
CA HIS A 44 -7.55 -8.51 -5.94
C HIS A 44 -6.69 -7.36 -5.42
N ALA A 45 -7.12 -6.75 -4.32
CA ALA A 45 -6.43 -5.61 -3.73
C ALA A 45 -6.55 -5.58 -2.20
N HIS A 46 -5.84 -4.64 -1.59
CA HIS A 46 -5.98 -4.27 -0.19
C HIS A 46 -6.84 -3.00 -0.12
N LYS A 47 -7.95 -3.03 0.63
CA LYS A 47 -8.83 -1.86 0.81
C LYS A 47 -8.05 -0.64 1.30
N THR A 48 -7.13 -0.84 2.24
CA THR A 48 -6.31 0.24 2.83
C THR A 48 -5.46 0.97 1.79
N VAL A 49 -4.88 0.25 0.84
CA VAL A 49 -4.07 0.84 -0.25
C VAL A 49 -4.95 1.66 -1.18
N LEU A 50 -6.11 1.13 -1.57
CA LEU A 50 -7.06 1.84 -2.43
C LEU A 50 -7.56 3.14 -1.78
N MET A 51 -7.89 3.10 -0.48
CA MET A 51 -8.35 4.27 0.26
C MET A 51 -7.27 5.35 0.45
N ALA A 52 -5.99 4.98 0.39
CA ALA A 52 -4.87 5.92 0.52
C ALA A 52 -4.56 6.67 -0.79
N CYS A 53 -4.85 6.08 -1.96
CA CYS A 53 -4.45 6.59 -3.28
C CYS A 53 -5.54 7.40 -4.01
N ARG A 54 -6.15 8.39 -3.33
CA ARG A 54 -7.25 9.22 -3.89
C ARG A 54 -7.10 9.59 -5.37
#